data_AF-J8AVF1-F1
#
_entry.id   AF-J8AVF1-F1
#
_cell.length_a   1.000
_cell.length_b   1.000
_cell.length_c   1.000
_cell.angle_alpha   90.00
_cell.angle_beta   90.00
_cell.angle_gamma   90.00
#
_symmetry.space_group_name_H-M   'P 1'
#
loop_
_entity.id
_entity.type
_entity.pdbx_description
1 polymer ?
#
loop_
_entity_poly.entity_id
_entity_poly.type
_entity_poly.pdbx_seq_one_letter_code
_entity_poly.pdbx_strand_id
1 'polypeptide(L)'
;MEVHKAITAHSRKQNEIVKIFLQLDAQREAAIEAAIALASNGKHFSVDAINMVTKQINDLAKHGVAPQRKLVTTDMVMEYVGRVNEKEGR
;
A
#
# COMPACT_ATOMS: atom_id res chain seq x y z
N MET A 1 32.74 26.54 1.65
CA MET A 1 32.18 25.53 2.56
C MET A 1 30.73 25.24 2.14
N GLU A 2 30.30 23.98 2.23
CA GLU A 2 28.91 23.53 2.50
C GLU A 2 27.91 23.14 1.37
N VAL A 3 28.27 23.05 0.08
CA VAL A 3 27.33 22.44 -0.91
C VAL A 3 27.29 20.90 -0.83
N HIS A 4 28.44 20.26 -0.58
CA HIS A 4 28.53 18.79 -0.54
C HIS A 4 27.78 18.17 0.65
N LYS A 5 27.71 18.87 1.80
CA LYS A 5 26.94 18.39 2.97
C LYS A 5 25.44 18.47 2.74
N ALA A 6 24.95 19.54 2.10
CA ALA A 6 23.53 19.72 1.80
C ALA A 6 23.01 18.67 0.80
N ILE A 7 23.78 18.37 -0.24
CA ILE A 7 23.44 17.32 -1.22
C ILE A 7 23.43 15.94 -0.55
N THR A 8 24.44 15.64 0.29
CA THR A 8 24.51 14.36 1.00
C THR A 8 23.33 14.16 1.95
N ALA A 9 22.92 15.20 2.69
CA ALA A 9 21.76 15.14 3.58
C ALA A 9 20.45 14.95 2.80
N HIS A 10 20.32 15.63 1.65
CA HIS A 10 19.16 15.50 0.77
C HIS A 10 19.00 14.08 0.23
N SER A 11 20.07 13.49 -0.33
CA SER A 11 20.05 12.11 -0.86
C SER A 11 19.77 11.07 0.22
N ARG A 12 20.29 11.25 1.45
CA ARG A 12 20.00 10.35 2.58
C ARG A 12 18.51 10.38 2.95
N LYS A 13 17.92 11.58 3.03
CA LYS A 13 16.49 11.76 3.35
C LYS A 13 15.59 11.14 2.29
N GLN A 14 15.91 11.30 1.01
CA GLN A 14 15.15 10.65 -0.07
C GLN A 14 15.24 9.13 0.01
N ASN A 15 16.45 8.58 0.22
CA ASN A 15 16.64 7.13 0.37
C ASN A 15 15.86 6.54 1.55
N GLU A 16 15.77 7.27 2.67
CA GLU A 16 14.98 6.85 3.82
C GLU A 16 13.48 6.83 3.50
N ILE A 17 12.96 7.88 2.83
CA ILE A 17 11.56 7.93 2.38
C ILE A 17 11.24 6.75 1.45
N VAL A 18 12.14 6.43 0.50
CA VAL A 18 11.96 5.28 -0.40
C VAL A 18 11.89 3.97 0.38
N LYS A 19 12.76 3.76 1.38
CA LYS A 19 12.73 2.56 2.21
C LYS A 19 11.43 2.41 2.99
N ILE A 20 10.98 3.49 3.64
CA ILE A 20 9.71 3.51 4.38
C ILE A 20 8.55 3.23 3.43
N PHE A 21 8.55 3.84 2.25
CA PHE A 21 7.53 3.59 1.23
C PHE A 21 7.45 2.12 0.86
N LEU A 22 8.59 1.48 0.55
CA LEU A 22 8.63 0.06 0.18
C LEU A 22 8.10 -0.85 1.31
N GLN A 23 8.41 -0.52 2.57
CA GLN A 23 7.90 -1.27 3.73
C GLN A 23 6.39 -1.13 3.87
N LEU A 24 5.85 0.08 3.70
CA LEU A 24 4.41 0.32 3.76
C LEU A 24 3.68 -0.32 2.58
N ASP A 25 4.25 -0.28 1.37
CA ASP A 25 3.65 -0.90 0.19
C ASP A 25 3.57 -2.43 0.35
N ALA A 26 4.62 -3.06 0.89
CA ALA A 26 4.61 -4.48 1.24
C ALA A 26 3.57 -4.84 2.32
N GLN A 27 3.42 -4.00 3.36
CA GLN A 27 2.39 -4.20 4.38
C GLN A 27 0.98 -4.06 3.80
N ARG A 28 0.79 -3.10 2.90
CA ARG A 28 -0.48 -2.91 2.19
C ARG A 28 -0.82 -4.13 1.35
N GLU A 29 0.15 -4.69 0.63
CA GLU A 29 -0.04 -5.90 -0.18
C GLU A 29 -0.45 -7.10 0.68
N ALA A 30 0.27 -7.35 1.79
CA ALA A 30 -0.07 -8.43 2.71
C ALA A 30 -1.48 -8.27 3.32
N ALA A 31 -1.89 -7.05 3.63
CA ALA A 31 -3.24 -6.77 4.13
C ALA A 31 -4.33 -7.01 3.05
N ILE A 32 -4.03 -6.70 1.79
CA ILE A 32 -4.93 -6.98 0.65
C ILE A 32 -5.08 -8.49 0.47
N GLU A 33 -3.96 -9.22 0.44
CA GLU A 33 -3.97 -10.69 0.32
C GLU A 33 -4.80 -11.35 1.44
N ALA A 34 -4.61 -10.90 2.68
CA ALA A 34 -5.40 -11.39 3.81
C ALA A 34 -6.91 -11.11 3.65
N ALA A 35 -7.28 -9.92 3.18
CA ALA A 35 -8.68 -9.56 2.94
C ALA A 35 -9.30 -10.40 1.81
N ILE A 36 -8.58 -10.61 0.71
CA ILE A 36 -8.99 -11.48 -0.41
C ILE A 36 -9.17 -12.90 0.09
N ALA A 37 -8.19 -13.45 0.83
CA ALA A 37 -8.26 -14.80 1.37
C ALA A 37 -9.49 -15.00 2.27
N LEU A 38 -9.79 -14.04 3.15
CA LEU A 38 -11.00 -14.08 3.98
C LEU A 38 -12.27 -14.01 3.13
N ALA A 39 -12.33 -13.07 2.18
CA ALA A 39 -13.47 -12.87 1.29
C ALA A 39 -13.75 -14.11 0.42
N SER A 40 -12.73 -14.73 -0.18
CA SER A 40 -12.86 -15.97 -0.97
C SER A 40 -13.36 -17.15 -0.15
N ASN A 41 -13.05 -17.18 1.15
CA ASN A 41 -13.57 -18.19 2.08
C ASN A 41 -14.97 -17.85 2.64
N GLY A 42 -15.62 -16.80 2.15
CA GLY A 42 -16.92 -16.34 2.65
C GLY A 42 -16.89 -15.83 4.10
N LYS A 43 -15.70 -15.50 4.61
CA LYS A 43 -15.53 -14.96 5.97
C LYS A 43 -15.66 -13.44 5.95
N HIS A 44 -16.08 -12.88 7.09
CA HIS A 44 -16.06 -11.44 7.27
C HIS A 44 -14.62 -10.91 7.23
N PHE A 45 -14.41 -9.85 6.47
CA PHE A 45 -13.12 -9.17 6.33
C PHE A 45 -13.33 -7.66 6.48
N SER A 46 -12.26 -6.93 6.75
CA SER A 46 -12.26 -5.47 6.79
C SER A 46 -11.15 -4.91 5.89
N VAL A 47 -11.41 -3.72 5.34
CA VAL A 47 -10.44 -2.93 4.57
C VAL A 47 -9.73 -1.89 5.43
N ASP A 48 -10.03 -1.82 6.73
CA ASP A 48 -9.48 -0.80 7.63
C ASP A 48 -7.96 -0.89 7.75
N ALA A 49 -7.41 -2.10 7.87
CA ALA A 49 -5.97 -2.33 7.92
C ALA A 49 -5.28 -1.84 6.62
N ILE A 50 -5.86 -2.17 5.45
CA ILE A 50 -5.38 -1.73 4.14
C ILE A 50 -5.41 -0.20 4.05
N ASN A 51 -6.51 0.41 4.48
CA ASN A 51 -6.72 1.85 4.41
C ASN A 51 -5.86 2.62 5.41
N MET A 52 -5.56 2.04 6.58
CA MET A 52 -4.64 2.62 7.55
C MET A 52 -3.23 2.73 6.95
N VAL A 53 -2.72 1.67 6.34
CA VAL A 53 -1.41 1.68 5.67
C VAL A 53 -1.44 2.61 4.45
N THR A 54 -2.52 2.60 3.67
CA THR A 54 -2.70 3.51 2.52
C THR A 54 -2.65 4.98 2.95
N LYS A 55 -3.22 5.34 4.11
CA LYS A 55 -3.11 6.70 4.65
C LYS A 55 -1.67 7.05 5.02
N GLN A 56 -0.93 6.13 5.65
CA GLN A 56 0.49 6.33 5.96
C GLN A 56 1.34 6.54 4.69
N ILE A 57 1.07 5.77 3.62
CA ILE A 57 1.71 5.97 2.30
C ILE A 57 1.38 7.36 1.75
N ASN A 58 0.10 7.77 1.81
CA ASN A 58 -0.33 9.06 1.30
C ASN A 58 0.23 10.23 2.09
N ASP A 59 0.41 10.08 3.40
CA ASP A 59 1.09 11.05 4.25
C ASP A 59 2.58 11.15 3.90
N LEU A 60 3.25 10.01 3.69
CA LEU A 60 4.64 9.97 3.24
C LEU A 60 4.81 10.62 1.85
N ALA A 61 3.86 10.40 0.95
CA ALA A 61 3.85 10.97 -0.40
C ALA A 61 3.77 12.50 -0.43
N LYS A 62 3.24 13.15 0.62
CA LYS A 62 3.25 14.62 0.74
C LYS A 62 4.66 15.21 0.73
N HIS A 63 5.68 14.40 1.03
CA HIS A 63 7.09 14.80 0.97
C HIS A 63 7.72 14.66 -0.43
N GLY A 64 6.95 14.27 -1.46
CA GLY A 64 7.27 14.42 -2.88
C GLY A 64 8.06 13.28 -3.54
N VAL A 65 8.48 12.26 -2.79
CA VAL A 65 9.31 11.15 -3.32
C VAL A 65 8.51 9.86 -3.54
N ALA A 66 7.42 9.67 -2.78
CA ALA A 66 6.59 8.47 -2.85
C ALA A 66 5.27 8.74 -3.60
N PRO A 67 4.75 7.78 -4.38
CA PRO A 67 3.44 7.91 -5.04
C PRO A 67 2.30 7.78 -4.02
N GLN A 68 1.18 8.46 -4.31
CA GLN A 68 -0.07 8.27 -3.58
C GLN A 68 -0.80 6.99 -4.04
N ARG A 69 -1.60 6.42 -3.14
CA ARG A 69 -2.41 5.22 -3.35
C ARG A 69 -3.88 5.50 -3.06
N LYS A 70 -4.77 4.87 -3.82
CA LYS A 70 -6.22 4.95 -3.62
C LYS A 70 -6.63 4.11 -2.41
N LEU A 71 -7.58 4.64 -1.62
CA LEU A 71 -8.26 3.87 -0.57
C LEU A 71 -9.06 2.71 -1.20
N VAL A 72 -9.08 1.60 -0.48
CA VAL A 72 -9.76 0.37 -0.89
C VAL A 72 -11.13 0.30 -0.20
N THR A 73 -12.15 -0.11 -0.94
CA THR A 73 -13.48 -0.40 -0.40
C THR A 73 -13.73 -1.91 -0.36
N THR A 74 -14.68 -2.34 0.48
CA THR A 74 -15.12 -3.74 0.52
C THR A 74 -15.58 -4.23 -0.85
N ASP A 75 -16.29 -3.37 -1.60
CA ASP A 75 -16.78 -3.69 -2.94
C ASP A 75 -15.64 -4.00 -3.92
N MET A 76 -14.52 -3.26 -3.85
CA MET A 76 -13.35 -3.54 -4.69
C MET A 76 -12.76 -4.92 -4.43
N VAL A 77 -12.72 -5.35 -3.17
CA VAL A 77 -12.22 -6.68 -2.79
C VAL A 77 -13.17 -7.77 -3.27
N MET A 78 -14.48 -7.57 -3.05
CA MET A 78 -15.51 -8.52 -3.49
C MET A 78 -15.57 -8.65 -5.01
N GLU A 79 -15.47 -7.54 -5.75
CA GLU A 79 -15.43 -7.52 -7.21
C GLU A 79 -14.21 -8.29 -7.72
N TYR A 80 -13.04 -8.10 -7.10
CA TYR A 80 -11.84 -8.84 -7.46
C TYR A 80 -12.00 -10.34 -7.21
N VAL A 81 -12.46 -10.73 -6.02
CA VAL A 81 -12.69 -12.14 -5.66
C VAL A 81 -13.72 -12.79 -6.60
N GLY A 82 -14.82 -12.11 -6.91
CA GLY A 82 -15.82 -12.59 -7.85
C GLY A 82 -15.22 -12.86 -9.24
N ARG A 83 -14.42 -11.93 -9.77
CA ARG A 83 -13.73 -12.11 -11.05
C ARG A 83 -12.72 -13.25 -11.05
N VAL A 84 -12.02 -13.48 -9.94
CA VAL A 84 -11.06 -14.59 -9.82
C VAL A 84 -11.81 -15.92 -9.81
N ASN A 85 -12.85 -16.05 -8.98
CA ASN A 85 -13.66 -17.27 -8.90
C ASN A 85 -14.33 -17.62 -10.24
N GLU A 86 -14.83 -16.62 -10.99
CA GLU A 86 -15.40 -16.83 -12.33
C GLU A 86 -14.38 -17.32 -13.37
N LYS A 87 -13.09 -16.96 -13.21
CA LYS A 87 -12.02 -17.40 -14.10
C LYS A 87 -11.49 -18.79 -13.77
N GLU A 88 -11.46 -19.15 -12.48
CA GLU A 88 -11.01 -20.49 -12.05
C GLU A 88 -12.09 -21.57 -12.24
N GLY A 89 -13.37 -21.18 -12.29
CA GLY A 89 -14.49 -22.08 -12.56
C GLY A 89 -14.79 -22.35 -14.04
N ARG A 90 -13.94 -21.90 -14.98
CA ARG A 90 -14.08 -22.12 -16.43
C ARG A 90 -13.04 -23.09 -16.99
#